data_AF-A0A9D4F5D6-F1
#
_entry.id   AF-A0A9D4F5D6-F1
#
_cell.length_a   1.000
_cell.length_b   1.000
_cell.length_c   1.000
_cell.angle_alpha   90.00
_cell.angle_beta   90.00
_cell.angle_gamma   90.00
#
_symmetry.space_group_name_H-M   'P 1'
#
loop_
_entity.id
_entity.type
_entity.pdbx_description
1 polymer ?
#
loop_
_entity_poly.entity_id
_entity_poly.type
_entity_poly.pdbx_seq_one_letter_code
_entity_poly.pdbx_strand_id
1 'polypeptide(L)'
;MISLRLCVMLLMFGVVFAPGPTHAPHATHNPHVQPTIGSGEVDAAIVNVNSHYDDRLCLELLLVDCATHVTKGDEQVCGSNGVTYDNHCHFTHAVCETLHFAGHQITLKSHGACPNTTTPPSNVATVTTDGDLMFNLFCSNVASITCTNELKIVCGSDSQFYPNMCVFTKERCKNRTLTISPDPNRC
;
A
#
# COMPACT_ATOMS: atom_id res chain seq x y z
N MET A 1 27.07 51.37 -67.21
CA MET A 1 25.72 51.34 -66.62
C MET A 1 25.19 49.91 -66.71
N ILE A 2 24.99 49.24 -65.57
CA ILE A 2 23.94 48.25 -65.21
C ILE A 2 23.74 47.06 -66.20
N SER A 3 24.21 45.84 -65.86
CA SER A 3 23.47 44.74 -65.17
C SER A 3 22.78 43.81 -66.19
N LEU A 4 22.66 42.48 -66.10
CA LEU A 4 22.95 41.47 -65.08
C LEU A 4 22.96 40.11 -65.81
N ARG A 5 23.81 39.18 -65.39
CA ARG A 5 23.85 37.80 -65.92
C ARG A 5 22.57 37.05 -65.56
N LEU A 6 22.07 36.32 -66.56
CA LEU A 6 20.94 35.42 -66.53
C LEU A 6 21.29 34.14 -65.76
N CYS A 7 20.48 33.84 -64.74
CA CYS A 7 19.95 32.52 -64.36
C CYS A 7 20.90 31.31 -64.33
N VAL A 8 21.26 30.84 -63.13
CA VAL A 8 21.22 29.40 -62.82
C VAL A 8 20.62 29.22 -61.43
N MET A 9 19.54 28.45 -61.41
CA MET A 9 18.70 28.13 -60.26
C MET A 9 19.33 27.11 -59.31
N LEU A 10 19.01 27.29 -58.03
CA LEU A 10 18.68 26.28 -57.01
C LEU A 10 19.54 25.02 -56.91
N LEU A 11 20.27 24.90 -55.78
CA LEU A 11 20.19 23.70 -54.94
C LEU A 11 20.26 24.09 -53.45
N MET A 12 19.21 23.67 -52.74
CA MET A 12 18.99 23.82 -51.31
C MET A 12 19.98 22.98 -50.51
N PHE A 13 20.73 23.59 -49.59
CA PHE A 13 21.27 22.89 -48.42
C PHE A 13 21.07 23.78 -47.19
N GLY A 14 19.85 23.72 -46.63
CA GLY A 14 19.56 24.24 -45.31
C GLY A 14 20.08 23.27 -44.27
N VAL A 15 21.17 23.64 -43.60
CA VAL A 15 21.67 22.92 -42.42
C VAL A 15 20.81 23.34 -41.24
N VAL A 16 19.86 22.50 -40.83
CA VAL A 16 19.05 22.73 -39.62
C VAL A 16 19.88 22.29 -38.41
N PHE A 17 20.35 23.26 -37.63
CA PHE A 17 20.98 23.03 -36.32
C PHE A 17 19.89 22.79 -35.26
N ALA A 18 19.87 21.60 -34.66
CA ALA A 18 19.07 21.30 -33.49
C ALA A 18 19.75 21.85 -32.21
N PRO A 19 19.02 22.50 -31.27
CA PRO A 19 19.56 22.82 -29.96
C PRO A 19 19.58 21.60 -29.04
N GLY A 20 20.71 21.38 -28.35
CA GLY A 20 20.91 20.30 -27.38
C GLY A 20 20.19 20.51 -26.03
N PRO A 21 20.16 19.49 -25.15
CA PRO A 21 19.38 19.52 -23.91
C PRO A 21 20.03 20.39 -22.82
N THR A 22 19.20 21.23 -22.19
CA THR A 22 19.54 22.07 -21.05
C THR A 22 19.72 21.24 -19.77
N HIS A 23 20.81 21.47 -19.05
CA HIS A 23 21.06 20.87 -17.73
C HIS A 23 20.21 21.56 -16.64
N ALA A 24 19.64 20.76 -15.73
CA ALA A 24 18.90 21.23 -14.56
C ALA A 24 19.84 21.56 -13.38
N PRO A 25 19.52 22.55 -12.52
CA PRO A 25 20.33 22.86 -11.33
C PRO A 25 20.06 21.92 -10.15
N HIS A 26 21.13 21.60 -9.42
CA HIS A 26 21.19 20.77 -8.23
C HIS A 26 20.43 21.35 -7.02
N ALA A 27 19.78 20.46 -6.26
CA ALA A 27 19.19 20.75 -4.95
C ALA A 27 20.26 20.90 -3.85
N THR A 28 20.15 21.94 -3.03
CA THR A 28 20.97 22.16 -1.84
C THR A 28 20.37 21.43 -0.63
N HIS A 29 21.19 20.62 0.03
CA HIS A 29 20.85 19.88 1.25
C HIS A 29 21.00 20.80 2.47
N ASN A 30 19.99 20.89 3.33
CA ASN A 30 20.08 21.56 4.65
C ASN A 30 20.16 20.48 5.76
N PRO A 31 21.04 20.59 6.78
CA PRO A 31 21.27 19.51 7.72
C PRO A 31 20.30 19.50 8.90
N HIS A 32 19.97 18.27 9.32
CA HIS A 32 19.47 17.79 10.61
C HIS A 32 19.03 18.82 11.66
N VAL A 33 17.72 18.82 11.92
CA VAL A 33 17.18 19.05 13.27
C VAL A 33 16.53 17.74 13.72
N GLN A 34 17.08 17.15 14.77
CA GLN A 34 16.64 15.90 15.37
C GLN A 34 15.66 16.21 16.51
N PRO A 35 14.42 15.69 16.53
CA PRO A 35 13.61 15.68 17.73
C PRO A 35 13.98 14.45 18.57
N THR A 36 14.17 14.69 19.86
CA THR A 36 14.46 13.71 20.91
C THR A 36 13.30 12.75 21.13
N ILE A 37 13.59 11.44 21.11
CA ILE A 37 12.63 10.36 21.41
C ILE A 37 12.30 10.39 22.91
N GLY A 38 11.05 10.69 23.24
CA GLY A 38 10.47 10.52 24.57
C GLY A 38 9.85 9.13 24.69
N SER A 39 10.05 8.50 25.85
CA SER A 39 9.55 7.18 26.22
C SER A 39 8.03 7.04 26.04
N GLY A 40 7.59 6.44 24.94
CA GLY A 40 6.17 6.13 24.69
C GLY A 40 5.84 5.57 23.30
N GLU A 41 6.84 5.05 22.58
CA GLU A 41 6.76 4.85 21.13
C GLU A 41 6.91 3.37 20.76
N VAL A 42 6.06 2.50 21.35
CA VAL A 42 6.06 1.06 21.03
C VAL A 42 4.71 0.53 20.56
N ASP A 43 3.62 1.27 20.75
CA ASP A 43 2.26 0.73 20.53
C ASP A 43 1.60 1.13 19.19
N ALA A 44 2.30 1.84 18.31
CA ALA A 44 1.74 2.32 17.04
C ALA A 44 2.24 1.58 15.79
N ALA A 45 3.18 0.64 15.92
CA ALA A 45 3.86 0.04 14.77
C ALA A 45 3.17 -1.20 14.17
N ILE A 46 2.15 -1.77 14.83
CA ILE A 46 1.66 -3.12 14.49
C ILE A 46 0.49 -3.14 13.50
N VAL A 47 -0.20 -2.02 13.25
CA VAL A 47 -1.55 -2.08 12.61
C VAL A 47 -1.61 -1.71 11.12
N ASN A 48 -0.52 -1.23 10.48
CA ASN A 48 -0.66 -0.86 9.05
C ASN A 48 0.63 -0.91 8.21
N VAL A 49 1.19 -2.10 8.02
CA VAL A 49 2.32 -2.34 7.09
C VAL A 49 1.79 -2.67 5.69
N ASN A 50 0.99 -1.79 5.07
CA ASN A 50 0.50 -2.09 3.71
C ASN A 50 0.16 -0.88 2.82
N SER A 51 0.74 0.30 3.06
CA SER A 51 0.66 1.33 1.99
C SER A 51 1.82 2.30 1.83
N HIS A 52 2.93 2.19 2.58
CA HIS A 52 4.13 2.98 2.25
C HIS A 52 5.50 2.50 2.79
N TYR A 53 5.61 1.29 3.37
CA TYR A 53 6.83 0.88 4.10
C TYR A 53 7.32 -0.56 3.85
N ASP A 54 6.78 -1.28 2.86
CA ASP A 54 6.89 -2.74 2.80
C ASP A 54 8.28 -3.34 2.59
N ASP A 55 9.17 -2.77 1.77
CA ASP A 55 10.48 -3.43 1.52
C ASP A 55 11.51 -3.11 2.60
N ARG A 56 11.55 -1.85 3.05
CA ARG A 56 12.60 -1.38 3.97
C ARG A 56 12.28 -1.70 5.43
N LEU A 57 11.01 -1.62 5.82
CA LEU A 57 10.59 -1.98 7.17
C LEU A 57 10.67 -3.49 7.38
N CYS A 58 10.36 -4.31 6.37
CA CYS A 58 10.55 -5.75 6.49
C CYS A 58 12.02 -6.13 6.63
N LEU A 59 12.92 -5.46 5.90
CA LEU A 59 14.34 -5.68 6.07
C LEU A 59 14.83 -5.29 7.47
N GLU A 60 14.27 -4.24 8.07
CA GLU A 60 14.57 -3.82 9.45
C GLU A 60 13.95 -4.75 10.51
N LEU A 61 12.74 -5.23 10.28
CA LEU A 61 12.04 -6.17 11.17
C LEU A 61 12.68 -7.55 11.15
N LEU A 62 13.17 -8.03 10.01
CA LEU A 62 13.91 -9.29 9.90
C LEU A 62 15.22 -9.31 10.71
N LEU A 63 15.71 -8.15 11.16
CA LEU A 63 16.89 -8.05 12.04
C LEU A 63 16.53 -8.14 13.53
N VAL A 64 15.24 -8.16 13.89
CA VAL A 64 14.79 -8.29 15.28
C VAL A 64 14.95 -9.74 15.74
N ASP A 65 15.59 -9.94 16.89
CA ASP A 65 15.68 -11.27 17.51
C ASP A 65 14.39 -11.58 18.28
N CYS A 66 13.54 -12.40 17.66
CA CYS A 66 12.27 -12.84 18.20
C CYS A 66 12.38 -13.67 19.50
N ALA A 67 13.57 -14.14 19.90
CA ALA A 67 13.76 -14.79 21.20
C ALA A 67 13.87 -13.79 22.36
N THR A 68 14.31 -12.56 22.08
CA THR A 68 14.58 -11.53 23.09
C THR A 68 13.60 -10.34 23.03
N HIS A 69 12.92 -10.15 21.90
CA HIS A 69 11.93 -9.08 21.69
C HIS A 69 10.49 -9.62 21.69
N VAL A 70 10.11 -10.28 22.79
CA VAL A 70 8.76 -10.79 23.02
C VAL A 70 8.08 -9.93 24.07
N THR A 71 6.88 -9.42 23.79
CA THR A 71 6.13 -8.64 24.77
C THR A 71 5.42 -9.56 25.77
N LYS A 72 5.16 -9.07 26.99
CA LYS A 72 4.41 -9.84 27.98
C LYS A 72 2.95 -9.97 27.53
N GLY A 73 2.56 -11.16 27.10
CA GLY A 73 1.25 -11.41 26.50
C GLY A 73 1.31 -11.64 25.00
N ASP A 74 2.51 -11.69 24.41
CA ASP A 74 2.70 -12.13 23.03
C ASP A 74 2.27 -13.60 22.91
N GLU A 75 1.23 -13.82 22.13
CA GLU A 75 0.53 -15.08 21.99
C GLU A 75 0.85 -15.72 20.63
N GLN A 76 0.68 -17.04 20.55
CA GLN A 76 0.76 -17.75 19.27
C GLN A 76 -0.23 -17.15 18.27
N VAL A 77 0.10 -17.27 16.98
CA VAL A 77 -0.78 -16.85 15.90
C VAL A 77 -0.80 -17.88 14.77
N CYS A 78 -1.93 -17.97 14.08
CA CYS A 78 -2.11 -18.84 12.94
C CYS A 78 -2.02 -18.03 11.64
N GLY A 79 -1.13 -18.40 10.74
CA GLY A 79 -1.05 -17.82 9.40
C GLY A 79 -2.08 -18.42 8.43
N SER A 80 -2.36 -17.69 7.35
CA SER A 80 -3.21 -18.15 6.24
C SER A 80 -2.67 -19.39 5.54
N ASN A 81 -1.35 -19.62 5.64
CA ASN A 81 -0.67 -20.83 5.20
C ASN A 81 -0.90 -22.05 6.14
N GLY A 82 -1.66 -21.89 7.22
CA GLY A 82 -1.96 -22.96 8.18
C GLY A 82 -0.80 -23.29 9.12
N VAL A 83 0.23 -22.43 9.18
CA VAL A 83 1.35 -22.56 10.11
C VAL A 83 1.07 -21.75 11.37
N THR A 84 1.33 -22.36 12.52
CA THR A 84 1.35 -21.67 13.82
C THR A 84 2.71 -21.04 14.04
N TYR A 85 2.72 -19.78 14.43
CA TYR A 85 3.93 -19.04 14.82
C TYR A 85 3.91 -18.80 16.32
N ASP A 86 5.05 -19.00 16.96
CA ASP A 86 5.19 -18.98 18.43
C ASP A 86 4.82 -17.62 19.05
N ASN A 87 4.98 -16.54 18.30
CA ASN A 87 4.66 -15.18 18.68
C ASN A 87 4.48 -14.28 17.43
N HIS A 88 4.08 -13.02 17.65
CA HIS A 88 3.88 -12.04 16.58
C HIS A 88 5.17 -11.73 15.82
N CYS A 89 6.33 -11.74 16.48
CA CYS A 89 7.62 -11.49 15.82
C CYS A 89 7.92 -12.55 14.74
N HIS A 90 7.76 -13.83 15.07
CA HIS A 90 7.96 -14.92 14.12
C HIS A 90 6.97 -14.89 12.95
N PHE A 91 5.72 -14.47 13.21
CA PHE A 91 4.74 -14.28 12.16
C PHE A 91 5.12 -13.13 11.23
N THR A 92 5.56 -11.99 11.78
CA THR A 92 6.03 -10.84 11.01
C THR A 92 7.22 -11.19 10.13
N HIS A 93 8.18 -12.00 10.61
CA HIS A 93 9.28 -12.48 9.78
C HIS A 93 8.78 -13.28 8.56
N ALA A 94 7.84 -14.20 8.77
CA ALA A 94 7.30 -15.01 7.67
C ALA A 94 6.52 -14.19 6.64
N VAL A 95 5.81 -13.14 7.07
CA VAL A 95 5.18 -12.17 6.15
C VAL A 95 6.25 -11.43 5.34
N CYS A 96 7.31 -10.96 6.00
CA CYS A 96 8.41 -10.23 5.37
C CYS A 96 9.23 -11.07 4.39
N GLU A 97 9.43 -12.36 4.66
CA GLU A 97 10.11 -13.28 3.75
C GLU A 97 9.29 -13.58 2.48
N THR A 98 7.95 -13.50 2.57
CA THR A 98 7.05 -13.89 1.48
C THR A 98 6.52 -12.71 0.66
N LEU A 99 6.74 -11.49 1.12
CA LEU A 99 6.19 -10.25 0.55
C LEU A 99 6.56 -10.02 -0.93
N HIS A 100 7.73 -10.48 -1.39
CA HIS A 100 8.17 -10.32 -2.77
C HIS A 100 7.70 -11.42 -3.73
N PHE A 101 7.12 -12.50 -3.22
CA PHE A 101 6.65 -13.61 -4.03
C PHE A 101 5.17 -13.43 -4.37
N ALA A 102 4.90 -13.00 -5.61
CA ALA A 102 3.54 -12.83 -6.09
C ALA A 102 2.68 -14.09 -5.82
N GLY A 103 1.55 -13.91 -5.12
CA GLY A 103 0.62 -15.00 -4.77
C GLY A 103 0.98 -15.81 -3.52
N HIS A 104 2.04 -15.46 -2.78
CA HIS A 104 2.47 -16.16 -1.56
C HIS A 104 2.35 -15.31 -0.29
N GLN A 105 1.60 -14.21 -0.33
CA GLN A 105 1.43 -13.32 0.82
C GLN A 105 0.68 -14.04 1.96
N ILE A 106 1.39 -14.24 3.07
CA ILE A 106 0.82 -14.83 4.28
C ILE A 106 0.09 -13.72 5.05
N THR A 107 -1.13 -14.00 5.51
CA THR A 107 -1.94 -13.10 6.33
C THR A 107 -2.31 -13.77 7.64
N LEU A 108 -2.70 -12.98 8.64
CA LEU A 108 -3.12 -13.53 9.92
C LEU A 108 -4.48 -14.21 9.71
N LYS A 109 -4.57 -15.49 10.05
CA LYS A 109 -5.81 -16.28 9.98
C LYS A 109 -6.55 -16.27 11.31
N SER A 110 -5.85 -16.41 12.42
CA SER A 110 -6.43 -16.31 13.76
C SER A 110 -5.37 -16.06 14.83
N HIS A 111 -5.79 -15.46 15.94
CA HIS A 111 -5.01 -15.48 17.18
C HIS A 111 -5.02 -16.89 17.78
N GLY A 112 -3.95 -17.25 18.48
CA GLY A 112 -3.69 -18.61 18.96
C GLY A 112 -3.16 -19.54 17.89
N ALA A 113 -2.86 -20.78 18.30
CA ALA A 113 -2.38 -21.82 17.40
C ALA A 113 -3.39 -22.12 16.27
N CYS A 114 -2.89 -22.47 15.09
CA CYS A 114 -3.75 -23.04 14.06
C CYS A 114 -4.47 -24.27 14.60
N PRO A 115 -5.76 -24.44 14.25
CA PRO A 115 -6.47 -25.64 14.62
C PRO A 115 -5.74 -26.84 13.98
N ASN A 116 -5.13 -27.67 14.83
CA ASN A 116 -4.59 -28.95 14.38
C ASN A 116 -5.73 -29.67 13.66
N THR A 117 -5.55 -29.98 12.37
CA THR A 117 -6.48 -30.81 11.62
C THR A 117 -6.43 -32.22 12.18
N THR A 118 -7.08 -32.42 13.31
CA THR A 118 -7.44 -33.72 13.86
C THR A 118 -8.68 -33.60 14.73
N THR A 119 -9.74 -32.92 14.27
CA THR A 119 -11.12 -33.32 14.62
C THR A 119 -12.16 -32.67 13.68
N PRO A 120 -13.17 -33.42 13.18
CA PRO A 120 -14.24 -32.92 12.29
C PRO A 120 -15.25 -32.00 13.02
N PRO A 121 -16.13 -31.29 12.28
CA PRO A 121 -16.69 -30.01 12.68
C PRO A 121 -17.83 -30.14 13.70
N SER A 122 -17.87 -29.24 14.67
CA SER A 122 -19.07 -28.99 15.46
C SER A 122 -19.40 -27.51 15.45
N ASN A 123 -20.55 -27.22 14.83
CA ASN A 123 -21.18 -25.91 14.73
C ASN A 123 -21.34 -25.25 16.11
N VAL A 124 -21.01 -23.95 16.23
CA VAL A 124 -21.87 -22.91 16.83
C VAL A 124 -21.42 -21.52 16.34
N ALA A 125 -22.41 -20.76 15.84
CA ALA A 125 -22.48 -19.31 15.60
C ALA A 125 -21.70 -18.68 14.42
N THR A 126 -22.46 -18.48 13.36
CA THR A 126 -22.32 -17.46 12.31
C THR A 126 -22.05 -16.06 12.87
N VAL A 127 -20.91 -15.47 12.54
CA VAL A 127 -20.76 -14.02 12.36
C VAL A 127 -20.08 -13.81 11.02
N THR A 128 -20.80 -13.16 10.12
CA THR A 128 -20.40 -12.83 8.77
C THR A 128 -19.28 -11.80 8.75
N THR A 129 -18.30 -12.05 7.88
CA THR A 129 -17.42 -11.08 7.21
C THR A 129 -16.58 -10.14 8.09
N ASP A 130 -15.33 -10.56 8.30
CA ASP A 130 -14.20 -9.80 8.87
C ASP A 130 -14.02 -8.36 8.32
N GLY A 131 -14.56 -8.08 7.12
CA GLY A 131 -14.57 -6.75 6.52
C GLY A 131 -15.50 -5.74 7.20
N ASP A 132 -16.50 -6.17 7.98
CA ASP A 132 -17.50 -5.28 8.56
C ASP A 132 -16.97 -4.51 9.78
N LEU A 133 -16.10 -5.11 10.58
CA LEU A 133 -15.50 -4.46 11.76
C LEU A 133 -14.56 -3.32 11.36
N MET A 134 -13.65 -3.59 10.41
CA MET A 134 -12.69 -2.60 9.91
C MET A 134 -13.40 -1.44 9.21
N PHE A 135 -14.46 -1.74 8.45
CA PHE A 135 -15.27 -0.73 7.79
C PHE A 135 -16.05 0.16 8.78
N ASN A 136 -16.61 -0.42 9.84
CA ASN A 136 -17.31 0.34 10.87
C ASN A 136 -16.36 1.32 11.58
N LEU A 137 -15.15 0.90 11.91
CA LEU A 137 -14.15 1.75 12.55
C LEU A 137 -13.72 2.91 11.63
N PHE A 138 -13.56 2.66 10.32
CA PHE A 138 -13.29 3.71 9.34
C PHE A 138 -14.41 4.75 9.30
N CYS A 139 -15.67 4.32 9.22
CA CYS A 139 -16.81 5.24 9.15
C CYS A 139 -17.03 6.06 10.42
N SER A 140 -16.74 5.49 11.59
CA SER A 140 -16.77 6.22 12.87
C SER A 140 -15.74 7.36 12.92
N ASN A 141 -14.64 7.26 12.18
CA ASN A 141 -13.56 8.25 12.16
C ASN A 141 -13.50 9.06 10.85
N VAL A 142 -14.52 8.94 9.97
CA VAL A 142 -14.49 9.45 8.60
C VAL A 142 -14.22 10.96 8.48
N ALA A 143 -14.64 11.73 9.49
CA ALA A 143 -14.43 13.18 9.55
C ALA A 143 -12.96 13.57 9.77
N SER A 144 -12.18 12.71 10.44
CA SER A 144 -10.77 12.93 10.75
C SER A 144 -9.83 12.34 9.69
N ILE A 145 -10.35 11.49 8.80
CA ILE A 145 -9.56 10.84 7.75
C ILE A 145 -9.40 11.79 6.57
N THR A 146 -8.17 12.06 6.15
CA THR A 146 -7.85 12.81 4.93
C THR A 146 -7.32 11.85 3.87
N CYS A 147 -7.90 11.88 2.68
CA CYS A 147 -7.46 11.02 1.57
C CYS A 147 -6.33 11.72 0.80
N THR A 148 -5.38 10.94 0.29
CA THR A 148 -4.36 11.45 -0.64
C THR A 148 -4.99 11.78 -1.99
N ASN A 149 -4.31 12.60 -2.79
CA ASN A 149 -4.71 12.93 -4.17
C ASN A 149 -4.18 11.90 -5.19
N GLU A 150 -3.70 10.74 -4.72
CA GLU A 150 -3.24 9.67 -5.60
C GLU A 150 -4.44 9.11 -6.38
N LEU A 151 -4.29 9.02 -7.72
CA LEU A 151 -5.32 8.51 -8.60
C LEU A 151 -5.14 7.00 -8.78
N LYS A 152 -5.96 6.24 -8.06
CA LYS A 152 -6.14 4.79 -8.20
C LYS A 152 -7.62 4.52 -8.38
N ILE A 153 -8.12 4.84 -9.58
CA ILE A 153 -9.55 4.96 -9.86
C ILE A 153 -10.29 3.65 -9.54
N VAL A 154 -11.42 3.77 -8.84
CA VAL A 154 -12.33 2.66 -8.50
C VAL A 154 -13.69 2.92 -9.15
N CYS A 155 -14.27 1.90 -9.79
CA CYS A 155 -15.64 1.94 -10.30
C CYS A 155 -16.61 1.41 -9.24
N GLY A 156 -17.58 2.24 -8.82
CA GLY A 156 -18.60 1.85 -7.84
C GLY A 156 -19.80 1.17 -8.48
N SER A 157 -20.55 0.42 -7.67
CA SER A 157 -21.79 -0.26 -8.06
C SER A 157 -22.91 0.71 -8.45
N ASP A 158 -22.74 2.00 -8.16
CA ASP A 158 -23.57 3.12 -8.55
C ASP A 158 -23.19 3.73 -9.90
N SER A 159 -22.29 3.07 -10.65
CA SER A 159 -21.79 3.53 -11.97
C SER A 159 -21.04 4.86 -11.89
N GLN A 160 -20.41 5.16 -10.75
CA GLN A 160 -19.56 6.35 -10.56
C GLN A 160 -18.09 5.97 -10.39
N PHE A 161 -17.20 6.86 -10.86
CA PHE A 161 -15.76 6.76 -10.64
C PHE A 161 -15.34 7.48 -9.36
N TYR A 162 -14.54 6.79 -8.56
CA TYR A 162 -13.95 7.31 -7.34
C TYR A 162 -12.44 7.46 -7.53
N PRO A 163 -11.83 8.60 -7.18
CA PRO A 163 -10.40 8.85 -7.42
C PRO A 163 -9.47 7.81 -6.79
N ASN A 164 -9.83 7.29 -5.61
CA ASN A 164 -9.13 6.19 -4.95
C ASN A 164 -10.02 5.48 -3.93
N MET A 165 -9.51 4.37 -3.39
CA MET A 165 -10.21 3.52 -2.43
C MET A 165 -10.59 4.26 -1.13
N CYS A 166 -9.82 5.26 -0.70
CA CYS A 166 -10.16 6.08 0.47
C CYS A 166 -11.42 6.90 0.20
N VAL A 167 -11.48 7.60 -0.95
CA VAL A 167 -12.66 8.39 -1.36
C VAL A 167 -13.87 7.48 -1.56
N PHE A 168 -13.70 6.32 -2.20
CA PHE A 168 -14.75 5.31 -2.33
C PHE A 168 -15.31 4.86 -0.97
N THR A 169 -14.43 4.55 0.00
CA THR A 169 -14.84 4.07 1.32
C THR A 169 -15.57 5.16 2.12
N LYS A 170 -15.19 6.43 1.97
CA LYS A 170 -15.93 7.57 2.55
C LYS A 170 -17.36 7.66 2.03
N GLU A 171 -17.56 7.48 0.72
CA GLU A 171 -18.90 7.49 0.13
C GLU A 171 -19.70 6.24 0.53
N ARG A 172 -19.03 5.08 0.68
CA ARG A 172 -19.64 3.88 1.25
C ARG A 172 -20.12 4.06 2.69
N CYS A 173 -19.49 4.93 3.49
CA CYS A 173 -19.99 5.25 4.84
C CYS A 173 -21.35 5.95 4.80
N LYS A 174 -21.65 6.72 3.75
CA LYS A 174 -22.97 7.32 3.52
C LYS A 174 -23.93 6.30 2.93
N ASN A 175 -23.45 5.44 2.03
CA ASN A 175 -24.23 4.40 1.39
C ASN A 175 -23.60 3.00 1.59
N ARG A 176 -24.07 2.27 2.61
CA ARG A 176 -23.52 0.94 2.96
C ARG A 176 -23.71 -0.14 1.90
N THR A 177 -24.61 0.08 0.93
CA THR A 177 -24.82 -0.87 -0.18
C THR A 177 -23.90 -0.60 -1.37
N LEU A 178 -23.13 0.48 -1.34
CA LEU A 178 -22.14 0.80 -2.37
C LEU A 178 -21.00 -0.24 -2.33
N THR A 179 -20.82 -0.98 -3.41
CA THR A 179 -19.75 -1.97 -3.57
C THR A 179 -18.90 -1.63 -4.78
N ILE A 180 -17.78 -2.32 -4.97
CA ILE A 180 -16.97 -2.18 -6.19
C ILE A 180 -17.74 -2.87 -7.31
N SER A 181 -17.89 -2.20 -8.46
CA SER A 181 -18.53 -2.79 -9.62
C SER A 181 -17.74 -4.01 -10.10
N PRO A 182 -18.39 -5.16 -10.36
CA PRO A 182 -17.72 -6.32 -10.94
C PRO A 182 -17.34 -6.10 -12.41
N ASP A 183 -17.95 -5.13 -13.09
CA ASP A 183 -17.63 -4.74 -14.46
C ASP A 183 -17.07 -3.31 -14.48
N PRO A 184 -15.77 -3.12 -14.73
CA PRO A 184 -15.14 -1.81 -14.76
C PRO A 184 -15.58 -0.96 -15.97
N ASN A 185 -16.25 -1.54 -16.98
CA ASN A 185 -16.77 -0.81 -18.16
C ASN A 185 -18.22 -0.33 -17.99
N ARG A 186 -18.84 -0.59 -16.83
CA ARG A 186 -20.17 -0.07 -16.46
C ARG A 186 -20.10 1.23 -15.65
N CYS A 187 -18.89 1.74 -15.47
CA CYS A 187 -18.58 3.16 -15.32
C CYS A 187 -17.96 3.61 -16.67
#